data_AF-A0A2V6TAY9-F1
#
_entry.id   AF-A0A2V6TAY9-F1
#
_cell.length_a   1.000
_cell.length_b   1.000
_cell.length_c   1.000
_cell.angle_alpha   90.00
_cell.angle_beta   90.00
_cell.angle_gamma   90.00
#
_symmetry.space_group_name_H-M   'P 1'
#
loop_
_entity.id
_entity.type
_entity.pdbx_description
1 polymer ?
#
loop_
_entity_poly.entity_id
_entity_poly.type
_entity_poly.pdbx_seq_one_letter_code
_entity_poly.pdbx_strand_id
1 'polypeptide(L)'
;MSGPLRVVHYLNQFFGGIGGEEQADVGVTARAGSVGPGRLLEKALGDDARIEATLIGGDNFVNDRAEEASRAIAVELDRLRPDVLVAGPA
;
A
#
# COMPACT_ATOMS: atom_id res chain seq x y z
N MET A 1 -23.07 2.54 -15.37
CA MET A 1 -22.50 3.22 -14.18
C MET A 1 -21.16 2.56 -13.91
N SER A 2 -20.08 3.34 -13.85
CA SER A 2 -18.77 2.80 -13.44
C SER A 2 -18.89 2.40 -11.97
N GLY A 3 -18.40 1.21 -11.59
CA GLY A 3 -18.38 0.78 -10.18
C GLY A 3 -17.42 1.63 -9.33
N PRO A 4 -17.34 1.40 -8.01
CA PRO A 4 -16.41 2.10 -7.14
C PRO A 4 -14.97 1.92 -7.64
N LEU A 5 -14.16 2.98 -7.54
CA LEU A 5 -12.75 2.91 -7.92
C LEU A 5 -12.00 1.90 -7.06
N ARG A 6 -11.17 1.08 -7.70
CA ARG A 6 -10.33 0.08 -7.04
C ARG A 6 -9.02 0.73 -6.64
N VAL A 7 -8.80 0.89 -5.35
CA VAL A 7 -7.64 1.57 -4.79
C VAL A 7 -6.66 0.54 -4.24
N VAL A 8 -5.37 0.76 -4.53
CA VAL A 8 -4.28 0.19 -3.74
C VAL A 8 -3.66 1.30 -2.91
N HIS A 9 -3.43 1.03 -1.62
CA HIS A 9 -2.83 1.98 -0.68
C HIS A 9 -1.43 1.52 -0.31
N TYR A 10 -0.41 2.34 -0.51
CA TYR A 10 0.95 2.07 -0.06
C TYR A 10 1.23 2.74 1.29
N LEU A 11 1.87 2.01 2.21
CA LEU A 11 2.30 2.49 3.52
C LEU A 11 3.73 1.99 3.83
N ASN A 12 4.43 2.67 4.74
CA ASN A 12 5.62 2.09 5.33
C ASN A 12 5.28 1.00 6.37
N GLN A 13 6.30 0.30 6.86
CA GLN A 13 6.22 -0.77 7.87
C GLN A 13 5.50 -0.32 9.15
N PHE A 14 5.69 0.94 9.56
CA PHE A 14 5.10 1.47 10.79
C PHE A 14 3.58 1.64 10.65
N PHE A 15 3.15 2.40 9.64
CA PHE A 15 1.71 2.62 9.38
C PHE A 15 1.00 1.35 8.90
N GLY A 16 1.74 0.42 8.28
CA GLY A 16 1.28 -0.91 7.92
C GLY A 16 1.15 -1.89 9.10
N GLY A 17 1.64 -1.52 10.29
CA GLY A 17 1.58 -2.33 11.51
C GLY A 17 2.44 -3.60 11.43
N ILE A 18 3.61 -3.52 10.79
CA ILE A 18 4.62 -4.58 10.76
C ILE A 18 5.63 -4.40 11.91
N GLY A 19 6.02 -3.16 12.21
CA GLY A 19 6.97 -2.81 13.28
C GLY A 19 7.56 -1.42 13.08
N GLY A 20 8.50 -1.03 13.93
CA GLY A 20 9.23 0.23 13.85
C GLY A 20 10.51 0.11 13.03
N GLU A 21 11.58 0.74 13.52
CA GLU A 21 12.91 0.72 12.89
C GLU A 21 13.47 -0.70 12.73
N GLU A 22 13.12 -1.62 13.63
CA GLU A 22 13.54 -3.02 13.58
C GLU A 22 12.97 -3.79 12.38
N GLN A 23 11.96 -3.23 11.70
CA GLN A 23 11.37 -3.75 10.47
C GLN A 23 11.60 -2.82 9.28
N ALA A 24 12.49 -1.83 9.36
CA ALA A 24 12.72 -0.89 8.26
C ALA A 24 13.36 -1.54 7.02
N ASP A 25 13.99 -2.71 7.17
CA ASP A 25 14.61 -3.46 6.06
C ASP A 25 13.70 -4.52 5.42
N VAL A 26 12.44 -4.63 5.88
CA VAL A 26 11.51 -5.62 5.30
C VAL A 26 11.16 -5.28 3.86
N GLY A 27 11.12 -6.32 3.03
CA GLY A 27 10.66 -6.20 1.65
C GLY A 27 9.17 -5.80 1.56
N VAL A 28 8.74 -5.53 0.34
CA VAL A 28 7.34 -5.17 0.04
C VAL A 28 6.43 -6.38 0.26
N THR A 29 5.33 -6.17 0.99
CA THR A 29 4.29 -7.18 1.23
C THR A 29 2.91 -6.60 0.89
N ALA A 30 2.00 -7.45 0.41
CA ALA A 30 0.62 -7.06 0.13
C ALA A 30 -0.33 -7.65 1.18
N ARG A 31 -1.26 -6.83 1.67
CA ARG A 31 -2.37 -7.25 2.54
C ARG A 31 -3.70 -6.92 1.86
N ALA A 32 -4.68 -7.82 1.98
CA ALA A 32 -6.01 -7.57 1.46
C ALA A 32 -6.73 -6.49 2.29
N GLY A 33 -7.43 -5.58 1.59
CA GLY A 33 -8.20 -4.51 2.22
C GLY A 33 -7.36 -3.36 2.80
N SER A 34 -8.05 -2.49 3.54
CA SER A 34 -7.48 -1.31 4.19
C SER A 34 -6.74 -1.64 5.50
N VAL A 35 -5.53 -1.10 5.66
CA VAL A 35 -4.68 -1.25 6.85
C VAL A 35 -4.35 0.13 7.44
N GLY A 36 -4.27 0.21 8.77
CA GLY A 36 -3.85 1.43 9.48
C GLY A 36 -4.64 2.68 9.03
N PRO A 37 -3.96 3.77 8.61
CA PRO A 37 -4.62 4.99 8.13
C PRO A 37 -5.49 4.78 6.89
N GLY A 38 -5.27 3.71 6.12
CA GLY A 38 -6.11 3.35 4.97
C GLY A 38 -7.58 3.13 5.35
N ARG A 39 -7.87 2.72 6.58
CA ARG A 39 -9.26 2.55 7.04
C ARG A 39 -10.01 3.89 7.13
N LEU A 40 -9.32 4.94 7.56
CA LEU A 40 -9.89 6.28 7.59
C LEU A 40 -10.02 6.86 6.18
N LEU A 41 -9.04 6.60 5.31
CA LEU A 41 -9.10 6.97 3.90
C LEU A 41 -10.32 6.32 3.21
N GLU A 42 -10.48 5.00 3.34
CA GLU A 42 -11.62 4.27 2.77
C GLU A 42 -12.96 4.81 3.30
N LYS A 43 -13.06 5.08 4.61
CA LYS A 43 -14.25 5.71 5.19
C LYS A 43 -14.53 7.10 4.60
N ALA A 44 -13.49 7.89 4.34
CA ALA A 44 -13.63 9.24 3.77
C ALA A 44 -14.03 9.21 2.29
N LEU A 45 -13.62 8.16 1.56
CA LEU A 45 -14.00 7.94 0.16
C LEU A 45 -15.43 7.43 -0.01
N GLY A 46 -15.99 6.75 1.00
CA GLY A 46 -17.37 6.29 0.99
C GLY A 46 -17.64 5.28 -0.14
N ASP A 47 -18.76 5.46 -0.84
CA ASP A 47 -19.18 4.55 -1.91
C ASP A 47 -18.45 4.78 -3.25
N ASP A 48 -17.63 5.84 -3.35
CA ASP A 48 -16.94 6.20 -4.59
C ASP A 48 -15.69 5.35 -4.86
N ALA A 49 -15.08 4.80 -3.81
CA ALA A 49 -13.85 4.01 -3.93
C ALA A 49 -13.67 2.99 -2.80
N ARG A 50 -12.97 1.90 -3.10
CA ARG A 50 -12.66 0.83 -2.16
C ARG A 50 -11.18 0.48 -2.19
N ILE A 51 -10.57 0.29 -1.02
CA ILE A 51 -9.19 -0.18 -0.93
C ILE A 51 -9.21 -1.71 -1.02
N GLU A 52 -8.79 -2.23 -2.18
CA GLU A 52 -8.73 -3.68 -2.44
C GLU A 52 -7.52 -4.32 -1.76
N ALA A 53 -6.42 -3.57 -1.66
CA ALA A 53 -5.21 -4.03 -0.99
C ALA A 53 -4.38 -2.86 -0.45
N THR A 54 -3.59 -3.16 0.57
CA THR A 54 -2.54 -2.29 1.08
C THR A 54 -1.17 -2.92 0.80
N LEU A 55 -0.27 -2.19 0.14
CA LEU A 55 1.13 -2.54 0.02
C LEU A 55 1.91 -1.92 1.18
N ILE A 56 2.81 -2.70 1.78
CA ILE A 56 3.61 -2.28 2.93
C ILE A 56 5.07 -2.57 2.63
N GLY A 57 5.94 -1.56 2.69
CA GLY A 57 7.38 -1.71 2.52
C GLY A 57 8.15 -1.12 3.71
N GLY A 58 9.31 -1.68 4.03
CA GLY A 58 10.22 -1.07 4.99
C GLY A 58 10.88 0.20 4.42
N ASP A 59 10.98 1.26 5.22
CA ASP A 59 11.58 2.54 4.80
C ASP A 59 13.01 2.39 4.25
N ASN A 60 13.89 1.68 4.98
CA ASN A 60 15.26 1.44 4.52
C ASN A 60 15.28 0.60 3.24
N PHE A 61 14.46 -0.46 3.18
CA PHE A 61 14.38 -1.30 1.98
C PHE A 61 13.97 -0.49 0.74
N VAL A 62 12.96 0.37 0.89
CA VAL A 62 12.41 1.15 -0.22
C VAL A 62 13.37 2.28 -0.62
N ASN A 63 14.06 2.89 0.34
CA ASN A 63 15.04 3.94 0.10
C ASN A 63 16.34 3.40 -0.52
N ASP A 64 16.92 2.36 0.07
CA ASP A 64 18.26 1.86 -0.26
C ASP A 64 18.25 0.87 -1.43
N ARG A 65 17.11 0.20 -1.67
CA ARG A 65 16.92 -0.79 -2.74
C ARG A 65 15.76 -0.40 -3.67
N ALA A 66 15.70 0.88 -4.05
CA ALA A 66 14.58 1.48 -4.78
C ALA A 66 14.18 0.73 -6.07
N GLU A 67 15.14 0.23 -6.85
CA GLU A 67 14.84 -0.54 -8.08
C GLU A 67 14.11 -1.86 -7.76
N GLU A 68 14.54 -2.55 -6.72
CA GLU A 68 13.93 -3.81 -6.29
C GLU A 68 12.55 -3.58 -5.67
N ALA A 69 12.43 -2.56 -4.81
CA ALA A 69 11.15 -2.16 -4.25
C ALA A 69 10.15 -1.77 -5.34
N SER A 70 10.58 -1.00 -6.34
CA SER A 70 9.75 -0.61 -7.49
C SER A 70 9.29 -1.80 -8.30
N ARG A 71 10.16 -2.79 -8.54
CA ARG A 71 9.77 -4.04 -9.22
C ARG A 71 8.75 -4.83 -8.42
N ALA A 72 8.95 -4.98 -7.11
CA ALA A 72 8.02 -5.69 -6.24
C ALA A 72 6.64 -5.01 -6.19
N ILE A 73 6.61 -3.68 -6.07
CA ILE A 73 5.37 -2.90 -6.12
C ILE A 73 4.71 -3.05 -7.50
N ALA A 74 5.45 -2.93 -8.60
CA ALA A 74 4.91 -3.05 -9.95
C ALA A 74 4.28 -4.41 -10.21
N VAL A 75 4.89 -5.50 -9.72
CA VAL A 75 4.32 -6.85 -9.80
C VAL A 75 2.97 -6.94 -9.10
N GLU A 76 2.85 -6.36 -7.90
CA GLU A 76 1.57 -6.35 -7.19
C GLU A 76 0.52 -5.47 -7.87
N LEU A 77 0.91 -4.31 -8.41
CA LEU A 77 0.00 -3.45 -9.15
C LEU A 77 -0.49 -4.10 -10.45
N ASP A 78 0.36 -4.81 -11.18
CA ASP A 78 -0.03 -5.55 -12.39
C ASP A 78 -1.02 -6.68 -12.06
N ARG A 79 -0.78 -7.40 -10.95
CA ARG A 79 -1.67 -8.44 -10.45
C ARG A 79 -3.03 -7.88 -10.00
N LEU A 80 -3.02 -6.77 -9.27
CA LEU A 80 -4.23 -6.17 -8.67
C LEU A 80 -5.03 -5.32 -9.67
N ARG A 81 -4.36 -4.74 -10.68
CA ARG A 81 -4.91 -3.81 -11.67
C ARG A 81 -5.77 -2.70 -11.05
N PRO A 82 -5.27 -1.93 -10.07
CA PRO A 82 -6.06 -0.86 -9.47
C PRO A 82 -6.30 0.29 -10.45
N ASP A 83 -7.36 1.05 -10.21
CA ASP A 83 -7.62 2.31 -10.90
C ASP A 83 -6.75 3.44 -10.33
N VAL A 84 -6.46 3.38 -9.02
CA VAL A 84 -5.70 4.41 -8.30
C VAL A 84 -4.71 3.76 -7.32
N LEU A 85 -3.50 4.30 -7.29
CA LEU A 85 -2.54 4.08 -6.20
C LEU A 85 -2.50 5.34 -5.32
N VAL A 86 -2.75 5.16 -4.02
CA VAL A 86 -2.50 6.21 -3.01
C VAL A 86 -1.25 5.81 -2.25
N ALA A 87 -0.27 6.71 -2.11
CA ALA A 87 0.97 6.43 -1.40
C ALA A 87 1.10 7.30 -0.15
N GLY A 88 1.41 6.68 0.97
CA GLY A 88 1.69 7.31 2.25
C GLY A 88 0.53 7.26 3.25
N PRO A 89 0.78 7.55 4.53
CA PRO A 89 2.05 8.04 5.04
C PRO A 89 3.16 6.95 5.06
N ALA A 90 4.39 7.42 4.93
CA ALA A 90 5.62 6.67 5.03
C ALA A 90 6.59 7.52 5.87
#